data_AF-A0A2K6AY87-F1
#
_entry.id   AF-A0A2K6AY87-F1
#
_cell.length_a   1.000
_cell.length_b   1.000
_cell.length_c   1.000
_cell.angle_alpha   90.00
_cell.angle_beta   90.00
_cell.angle_gamma   90.00
#
_symmetry.space_group_name_H-M   'P 1'
#
loop_
_entity.id
_entity.type
_entity.pdbx_description
1 polymer ?
#
loop_
_entity_poly.entity_id
_entity_poly.type
_entity_poly.pdbx_seq_one_letter_code
_entity_poly.pdbx_strand_id
1 'polypeptide(L)'
;VRGIHPGAAFEPTYICRLLTVNKSSLPEKGRQDDAEEYLGFILNGLHEEMLNLKKLLLPNNENLTISNGPPNHSINEEEQEEQGEESEDEWEQADPRNKTSVTRQAEFVQTPITGIFGLWFTSRDIQCNKIRTPQDALESLVARESVQGYTTKAKQEVEISRRVTLEKLPPLLVLHLKRFVYEKTGGCQKLIKNIEYPVDLEISKELLSPRVKNKNFKCHRTYWLVAVVYHHGNSATGGQSTTDPFQIGLNGWLRIDDQTVKVINQYQVVKPTAERTAYLLYYRRVDLV
;
A
#
# COMPACT_ATOMS: atom_id res chain seq x y z
N VAL A 1 22.05 23.24 18.69
CA VAL A 1 20.80 22.74 18.08
C VAL A 1 19.93 23.95 17.81
N ARG A 2 19.63 24.28 16.54
CA ARG A 2 18.70 25.39 16.25
C ARG A 2 17.33 25.00 16.82
N GLY A 3 16.82 25.80 17.75
CA GLY A 3 15.49 25.58 18.33
C GLY A 3 14.42 25.71 17.24
N ILE A 4 13.46 24.80 17.24
CA ILE A 4 12.26 24.94 16.41
C ILE A 4 11.36 25.95 17.10
N HIS A 5 10.86 26.91 16.34
CA HIS A 5 9.82 27.82 16.79
C HIS A 5 8.54 27.44 16.03
N PRO A 6 7.76 26.45 16.51
CA PRO A 6 6.44 26.23 15.96
C PRO A 6 5.66 27.53 16.17
N GLY A 7 5.08 28.08 15.11
CA GLY A 7 4.23 29.27 15.20
C GLY A 7 2.99 29.01 16.07
N ALA A 8 2.05 29.94 16.08
CA ALA A 8 0.78 29.72 16.76
C ALA A 8 0.09 28.46 16.20
N ALA A 9 -0.37 27.58 17.10
CA ALA A 9 -1.18 26.45 16.71
C ALA A 9 -2.49 26.94 16.06
N PHE A 10 -2.96 26.20 15.06
CA PHE A 10 -4.18 26.51 14.35
C PHE A 10 -4.99 25.24 14.09
N GLU A 11 -6.30 25.40 14.00
CA GLU A 11 -7.20 24.31 13.63
C GLU A 11 -7.31 24.24 12.09
N PRO A 12 -7.18 23.05 11.47
CA PRO A 12 -7.26 22.88 10.02
C PRO A 12 -8.71 22.93 9.50
N THR A 13 -9.44 23.98 9.86
CA THR A 13 -10.90 24.12 9.63
C THR A 13 -11.28 23.98 8.16
N TYR A 14 -10.47 24.48 7.24
CA TYR A 14 -10.72 24.33 5.79
C TYR A 14 -10.67 22.88 5.33
N ILE A 15 -9.73 22.09 5.86
CA ILE A 15 -9.63 20.66 5.54
C ILE A 15 -10.82 19.91 6.14
N CYS A 16 -11.17 20.19 7.40
CA CYS A 16 -12.35 19.61 8.04
C CYS A 16 -13.65 19.91 7.27
N ARG A 17 -13.81 21.13 6.77
CA ARG A 17 -14.96 21.51 5.92
C ARG A 17 -14.94 20.79 4.59
N LEU A 18 -13.79 20.75 3.89
CA LEU A 18 -13.66 20.04 2.61
C LEU A 18 -14.06 18.57 2.74
N LEU A 19 -13.57 17.91 3.78
CA LEU A 19 -13.96 16.54 4.10
C LEU A 19 -15.48 16.43 4.22
N THR A 20 -16.13 17.39 4.89
CA THR A 20 -17.59 17.37 5.21
C THR A 20 -18.44 17.42 3.95
N VAL A 21 -17.94 18.09 2.90
CA VAL A 21 -18.60 18.16 1.61
C VAL A 21 -18.45 16.85 0.83
N ASN A 22 -17.30 16.18 0.93
CA ASN A 22 -16.97 14.99 0.12
C ASN A 22 -17.38 13.66 0.76
N LYS A 23 -17.61 13.60 2.09
CA LYS A 23 -18.06 12.39 2.80
C LYS A 23 -19.49 12.61 3.28
N SER A 24 -20.47 11.86 2.74
CA SER A 24 -21.82 11.80 3.32
C SER A 24 -21.85 11.19 4.73
N SER A 25 -20.72 10.59 5.15
CA SER A 25 -20.50 9.96 6.45
C SER A 25 -19.25 10.53 7.16
N LEU A 26 -19.13 11.85 7.31
CA LEU A 26 -18.14 12.36 8.26
C LEU A 26 -18.41 11.85 9.67
N PRO A 27 -17.37 11.77 10.52
CA PRO A 27 -17.54 11.49 11.92
C PRO A 27 -18.38 12.60 12.51
N GLU A 28 -19.40 12.22 13.26
CA GLU A 28 -19.99 13.10 14.24
C GLU A 28 -18.84 13.77 15.02
N LYS A 29 -18.87 15.09 15.14
CA LYS A 29 -17.84 15.87 15.82
C LYS A 29 -17.46 15.21 17.16
N GLY A 30 -16.21 14.78 17.29
CA GLY A 30 -15.71 14.08 18.48
C GLY A 30 -15.56 12.57 18.35
N ARG A 31 -16.03 11.95 17.26
CA ARG A 31 -15.75 10.56 16.93
C ARG A 31 -14.34 10.42 16.34
N GLN A 32 -13.66 9.35 16.74
CA GLN A 32 -12.34 9.01 16.22
C GLN A 32 -12.45 8.10 15.01
N ASP A 33 -11.55 8.31 14.05
CA ASP A 33 -11.45 7.52 12.83
C ASP A 33 -10.13 6.79 12.73
N ASP A 34 -10.14 5.76 11.89
CA ASP A 34 -8.94 5.05 11.49
C ASP A 34 -8.07 5.94 10.56
N ALA A 35 -6.81 6.16 10.94
CA ALA A 35 -5.89 6.99 10.16
C ALA A 35 -5.60 6.41 8.76
N GLU A 36 -5.75 5.10 8.59
CA GLU A 36 -5.59 4.41 7.30
C GLU A 36 -6.78 4.68 6.38
N GLU A 37 -8.00 4.55 6.90
CA GLU A 37 -9.23 4.90 6.18
C GLU A 37 -9.22 6.38 5.80
N TYR A 38 -8.82 7.25 6.73
CA TYR A 38 -8.70 8.68 6.49
C TYR A 38 -7.74 8.99 5.34
N LEU A 39 -6.56 8.36 5.33
CA LEU A 39 -5.60 8.56 4.26
C LEU A 39 -6.10 8.01 2.92
N GLY A 40 -6.71 6.81 2.91
CA GLY A 40 -7.31 6.24 1.72
C GLY A 40 -8.40 7.15 1.12
N PHE A 41 -9.24 7.72 1.98
CA PHE A 41 -10.28 8.68 1.58
C PHE A 41 -9.69 9.92 0.90
N ILE A 42 -8.68 10.55 1.51
CA ILE A 42 -8.01 11.73 0.94
C ILE A 42 -7.36 11.40 -0.41
N LEU A 43 -6.59 10.30 -0.48
CA LEU A 43 -5.88 9.94 -1.71
C LEU A 43 -6.85 9.57 -2.85
N ASN A 44 -7.94 8.88 -2.54
CA ASN A 44 -8.97 8.56 -3.52
C ASN A 44 -9.69 9.83 -4.01
N GLY A 45 -10.06 10.74 -3.11
CA GLY A 45 -10.64 12.03 -3.50
C GLY A 45 -9.73 12.83 -4.44
N LEU A 46 -8.44 12.95 -4.10
CA LEU A 46 -7.45 13.60 -4.96
C LEU A 46 -7.27 12.87 -6.30
N HIS A 47 -7.31 11.54 -6.30
CA HIS A 47 -7.25 10.76 -7.54
C HIS A 47 -8.42 11.08 -8.47
N GLU A 48 -9.65 11.05 -7.97
CA GLU A 48 -10.85 11.35 -8.75
C GLU A 48 -10.88 12.79 -9.26
N GLU A 49 -10.52 13.77 -8.43
CA GLU A 49 -10.40 15.17 -8.86
C GLU A 49 -9.38 15.33 -10.01
N MET A 50 -8.23 14.66 -9.92
CA MET A 50 -7.23 14.65 -10.98
C MET A 50 -7.71 13.96 -12.26
N LEU A 51 -8.49 12.88 -12.15
CA LEU A 51 -9.09 12.23 -13.31
C LEU A 51 -10.07 13.17 -14.03
N ASN A 52 -10.92 13.87 -13.27
CA ASN A 52 -11.86 14.83 -13.82
C ASN A 52 -11.15 16.00 -14.52
N LEU A 53 -10.09 16.54 -13.92
CA LEU A 53 -9.27 17.57 -14.55
C LEU A 53 -8.61 17.09 -15.85
N LYS A 54 -8.11 15.85 -15.87
CA LYS A 54 -7.54 15.27 -17.11
C LYS A 54 -8.57 15.17 -18.23
N LYS A 55 -9.80 14.73 -17.92
CA LYS A 55 -10.90 14.66 -18.90
C LYS A 55 -11.25 16.03 -19.48
N LEU A 56 -11.22 17.08 -18.65
CA LEU A 56 -11.47 18.45 -19.09
C LEU A 56 -10.34 19.03 -19.95
N LEU A 57 -9.09 18.69 -19.64
CA LEU A 57 -7.92 19.25 -20.33
C LEU A 57 -7.53 18.48 -21.61
N LEU A 58 -7.86 17.19 -21.70
CA LEU A 58 -7.47 16.29 -22.79
C LEU A 58 -8.64 15.41 -23.25
N PRO A 59 -9.65 15.97 -23.93
CA PRO A 59 -10.87 15.23 -24.30
C PRO A 59 -10.65 14.10 -25.32
N ASN A 60 -9.52 14.06 -26.04
CA ASN A 60 -9.28 13.13 -27.16
C ASN A 60 -8.10 12.14 -26.99
N ASN A 61 -7.54 11.95 -25.78
CA ASN A 61 -6.46 10.97 -25.60
C ASN A 61 -7.00 9.64 -25.09
N GLU A 62 -7.07 8.65 -25.98
CA GLU A 62 -7.21 7.25 -25.65
C GLU A 62 -5.95 6.74 -24.92
N ASN A 63 -6.16 6.09 -23.78
CA ASN A 63 -5.29 5.10 -23.13
C ASN A 63 -3.90 5.54 -22.62
N LEU A 64 -3.88 6.04 -21.38
CA LEU A 64 -2.77 5.83 -20.42
C LEU A 64 -3.15 4.77 -19.37
N THR A 65 -3.82 3.71 -19.81
CA THR A 65 -4.06 2.50 -19.03
C THR A 65 -2.75 1.71 -18.99
N ILE A 66 -2.18 1.55 -17.79
CA ILE A 66 -1.06 0.63 -17.60
C ILE A 66 -1.67 -0.73 -17.26
N SER A 67 -1.51 -1.69 -18.18
CA SER A 67 -1.72 -3.10 -17.86
C SER A 67 -0.46 -3.67 -17.21
N ASN A 68 -0.64 -4.46 -16.15
CA ASN A 68 0.44 -5.25 -15.55
C ASN A 68 0.76 -6.54 -16.35
N GLY A 69 0.11 -6.74 -17.50
CA GLY A 69 0.23 -7.91 -18.39
C GLY A 69 1.28 -7.82 -19.50
N PRO A 70 1.42 -8.87 -20.33
CA PRO A 70 2.00 -8.73 -21.67
C PRO A 70 1.15 -7.75 -22.50
N PRO A 71 1.72 -7.00 -23.46
CA PRO A 71 0.92 -6.21 -24.40
C PRO A 71 0.03 -7.16 -25.20
N ASN A 72 -1.28 -6.94 -25.20
CA ASN A 72 -2.15 -7.62 -26.17
C ASN A 72 -1.74 -7.16 -27.57
N HIS A 73 -1.38 -8.11 -28.43
CA HIS A 73 -1.28 -7.82 -29.85
C HIS A 73 -2.68 -7.37 -30.32
N SER A 74 -2.77 -6.15 -30.82
CA SER A 74 -3.95 -5.60 -31.48
C SER A 74 -4.30 -6.47 -32.68
N ILE A 75 -5.42 -7.19 -32.60
CA ILE A 75 -6.06 -7.77 -33.77
C ILE A 75 -7.17 -6.78 -34.15
N ASN A 76 -7.06 -6.22 -35.35
CA ASN A 76 -8.08 -5.40 -35.97
C ASN A 76 -9.38 -6.21 -36.08
N GLU A 77 -10.47 -5.71 -35.52
CA GLU A 77 -11.82 -6.19 -35.81
C GLU A 77 -12.34 -5.42 -37.04
N GLU A 78 -12.20 -6.03 -38.22
CA GLU A 78 -13.13 -5.82 -39.32
C GLU A 78 -14.10 -7.02 -39.36
N GLU A 79 -15.36 -6.68 -39.62
CA GLU A 79 -16.61 -7.42 -39.52
C GLU A 79 -16.62 -8.85 -40.10
N GLN A 80 -17.35 -9.77 -39.46
CA GLN A 80 -18.54 -10.43 -40.05
C GLN A 80 -19.25 -11.35 -39.04
N GLU A 81 -20.57 -11.18 -38.97
CA GLU A 81 -21.53 -12.10 -38.35
C GLU A 81 -21.53 -13.44 -39.09
N GLU A 82 -21.54 -14.58 -38.38
CA GLU A 82 -22.42 -15.71 -38.68
C GLU A 82 -22.46 -16.75 -37.55
N GLN A 83 -23.60 -17.43 -37.46
CA GLN A 83 -23.97 -18.41 -36.44
C GLN A 83 -23.25 -19.74 -36.60
N GLY A 84 -23.00 -20.44 -35.49
CA GLY A 84 -22.99 -21.90 -35.48
C GLY A 84 -21.76 -22.59 -34.89
N GLU A 85 -22.07 -23.51 -33.99
CA GLU A 85 -21.33 -24.74 -33.65
C GLU A 85 -20.17 -24.68 -32.65
N GLU A 86 -20.30 -25.60 -31.68
CA GLU A 86 -19.29 -26.01 -30.72
C GLU A 86 -17.94 -26.26 -31.40
N SER A 87 -16.89 -25.62 -30.91
CA SER A 87 -15.55 -26.23 -30.96
C SER A 87 -14.88 -26.09 -29.60
N GLU A 88 -14.49 -27.26 -29.11
CA GLU A 88 -13.68 -27.47 -27.93
C GLU A 88 -12.28 -26.89 -28.10
N ASP A 89 -11.63 -26.69 -26.96
CA ASP A 89 -10.17 -26.58 -26.78
C ASP A 89 -9.50 -25.23 -27.06
N GLU A 90 -9.62 -24.32 -26.10
CA GLU A 90 -8.55 -23.37 -25.78
C GLU A 90 -8.29 -23.32 -24.25
N TRP A 91 -7.93 -24.47 -23.67
CA TRP A 91 -7.17 -24.47 -22.43
C TRP A 91 -5.75 -24.90 -22.76
N GLU A 92 -4.84 -23.92 -22.78
CA GLU A 92 -3.42 -24.14 -23.07
C GLU A 92 -2.80 -25.22 -22.17
N GLN A 93 -2.24 -26.18 -22.88
CA GLN A 93 -1.48 -27.36 -22.51
C GLN A 93 -0.48 -27.15 -21.36
N ALA A 94 -0.58 -27.98 -20.31
CA ALA A 94 0.43 -28.08 -19.26
C ALA A 94 1.69 -28.79 -19.81
N ASP A 95 2.68 -27.99 -20.23
CA ASP A 95 4.03 -28.45 -20.56
C ASP A 95 4.77 -28.85 -19.24
N PRO A 96 5.54 -29.97 -19.20
CA PRO A 96 6.33 -30.40 -18.03
C PRO A 96 7.42 -29.42 -17.54
N ARG A 97 7.44 -28.17 -18.04
CA ARG A 97 8.41 -27.12 -17.70
C ARG A 97 7.88 -25.99 -16.80
N ASN A 98 6.98 -26.30 -15.87
CA ASN A 98 6.65 -25.42 -14.72
C ASN A 98 6.34 -23.95 -15.14
N LYS A 99 5.55 -23.77 -16.20
CA LYS A 99 5.22 -22.45 -16.74
C LYS A 99 4.19 -21.78 -15.82
N THR A 100 4.56 -20.64 -15.24
CA THR A 100 3.65 -19.81 -14.43
C THR A 100 2.70 -19.05 -15.34
N SER A 101 1.39 -19.30 -15.23
CA SER A 101 0.36 -18.49 -15.90
C SER A 101 -0.04 -17.30 -15.03
N VAL A 102 -0.17 -16.12 -15.63
CA VAL A 102 -0.60 -14.90 -14.94
C VAL A 102 -2.13 -14.90 -14.87
N THR A 103 -2.68 -15.17 -13.68
CA THR A 103 -4.13 -15.38 -13.50
C THR A 103 -4.94 -14.11 -13.24
N ARG A 104 -4.29 -12.95 -13.07
CA ARG A 104 -4.99 -11.67 -12.87
C ARG A 104 -4.15 -10.49 -13.36
N GLN A 105 -4.75 -9.69 -14.23
CA GLN A 105 -4.25 -8.37 -14.62
C GLN A 105 -5.27 -7.33 -14.16
N ALA A 106 -4.79 -6.17 -13.72
CA ALA A 106 -5.64 -5.04 -13.39
C ALA A 106 -5.10 -3.83 -14.13
N GLU A 107 -5.98 -3.18 -14.86
CA GLU A 107 -5.71 -1.93 -15.57
C GLU A 107 -6.06 -0.76 -14.67
N PHE A 108 -5.17 0.22 -14.58
CA PHE A 108 -5.41 1.42 -13.80
C PHE A 108 -5.11 2.65 -14.64
N VAL A 109 -6.00 3.65 -14.56
CA VAL A 109 -5.76 4.97 -15.13
C VAL A 109 -4.78 5.71 -14.24
N GLN A 110 -3.64 6.12 -14.79
CA GLN A 110 -2.59 6.75 -13.99
C GLN A 110 -2.91 8.22 -13.69
N THR A 111 -2.91 8.63 -12.43
CA THR A 111 -2.79 10.02 -11.98
C THR A 111 -1.47 10.26 -11.25
N PRO A 112 -1.01 11.52 -11.09
CA PRO A 112 0.17 11.80 -10.26
C PRO A 112 0.11 11.19 -8.86
N ILE A 113 -1.07 11.14 -8.23
CA ILE A 113 -1.27 10.44 -6.94
C ILE A 113 -0.89 8.96 -7.03
N THR A 114 -1.44 8.22 -8.01
CA THR A 114 -1.07 6.81 -8.24
C THR A 114 0.39 6.64 -8.70
N GLY A 115 0.99 7.70 -9.25
CA GLY A 115 2.41 7.73 -9.61
C GLY A 115 3.34 7.82 -8.39
N ILE A 116 2.94 8.57 -7.36
CA ILE A 116 3.72 8.80 -6.13
C ILE A 116 3.55 7.65 -5.13
N PHE A 117 2.29 7.32 -4.84
CA PHE A 117 1.93 6.34 -3.80
C PHE A 117 1.81 4.91 -4.36
N GLY A 118 1.78 4.76 -5.69
CA GLY A 118 1.58 3.48 -6.35
C GLY A 118 0.15 2.94 -6.18
N LEU A 119 0.00 1.62 -6.37
CA LEU A 119 -1.10 0.88 -5.76
C LEU A 119 -0.78 0.83 -4.28
N TRP A 120 -1.55 1.57 -3.49
CA TRP A 120 -1.57 1.52 -2.05
C TRP A 120 -1.36 0.07 -1.55
N PHE A 121 -0.23 -0.19 -0.90
CA PHE A 121 -0.01 -1.49 -0.26
C PHE A 121 -0.83 -1.50 1.04
N THR A 122 -2.14 -1.70 0.88
CA THR A 122 -3.08 -1.93 1.97
C THR A 122 -2.62 -3.16 2.74
N SER A 123 -2.42 -2.95 4.05
CA SER A 123 -2.62 -3.90 5.13
C SER A 123 -2.05 -5.31 4.89
N ARG A 124 -1.02 -5.67 5.65
CA ARG A 124 -0.68 -7.09 5.77
C ARG A 124 -0.63 -7.55 7.19
N ASP A 125 -1.04 -8.81 7.31
CA ASP A 125 -1.49 -9.39 8.55
C ASP A 125 -0.30 -9.69 9.44
N ILE A 126 0.07 -8.69 10.25
CA ILE A 126 1.17 -8.81 11.22
C ILE A 126 0.83 -9.79 12.36
N GLN A 127 -0.34 -10.43 12.33
CA GLN A 127 -0.76 -11.47 13.26
C GLN A 127 0.22 -12.66 13.31
N CYS A 128 0.81 -13.06 12.17
CA CYS A 128 1.70 -14.22 12.15
C CYS A 128 2.94 -13.99 13.04
N ASN A 129 3.22 -14.89 13.99
CA ASN A 129 4.35 -14.79 14.92
C ASN A 129 5.73 -14.72 14.26
N LYS A 130 5.84 -15.18 13.00
CA LYS A 130 7.08 -15.11 12.21
C LYS A 130 7.38 -13.70 11.70
N ILE A 131 6.37 -12.84 11.59
CA ILE A 131 6.54 -11.46 11.11
C ILE A 131 6.98 -10.58 12.28
N ARG A 132 8.22 -10.10 12.27
CA ARG A 132 8.76 -9.16 13.27
C ARG A 132 9.18 -7.83 12.67
N THR A 133 9.34 -7.78 11.34
CA THR A 133 9.74 -6.59 10.59
C THR A 133 8.83 -6.34 9.39
N PRO A 134 8.82 -5.11 8.82
CA PRO A 134 8.21 -4.86 7.51
C PRO A 134 8.75 -5.77 6.39
N GLN A 135 10.03 -6.13 6.45
CA GLN A 135 10.68 -7.04 5.51
C GLN A 135 10.04 -8.43 5.57
N ASP A 136 9.86 -8.99 6.77
CA ASP A 136 9.22 -10.29 6.93
C ASP A 136 7.78 -10.29 6.36
N ALA A 137 7.07 -9.18 6.51
CA ALA A 137 5.72 -9.02 5.98
C ALA A 137 5.68 -8.98 4.44
N LEU A 138 6.68 -8.33 3.82
CA LEU A 138 6.87 -8.28 2.37
C LEU A 138 7.33 -9.63 1.81
N GLU A 139 8.22 -10.34 2.50
CA GLU A 139 8.67 -11.68 2.11
C GLU A 139 7.53 -12.70 2.19
N SER A 140 6.73 -12.64 3.26
CA SER A 140 5.49 -13.39 3.38
C SER A 140 4.48 -13.06 2.28
N LEU A 141 4.57 -11.88 1.62
CA LEU A 141 3.67 -11.48 0.52
C LEU A 141 3.99 -12.19 -0.76
N VAL A 142 5.27 -12.39 -0.98
CA VAL A 142 5.79 -12.96 -2.21
C VAL A 142 6.11 -14.45 -2.03
N ALA A 143 5.81 -15.01 -0.86
CA ALA A 143 5.91 -16.45 -0.59
C ALA A 143 4.96 -17.24 -1.50
N ARG A 144 5.37 -18.45 -1.88
CA ARG A 144 4.51 -19.40 -2.59
C ARG A 144 3.49 -19.97 -1.62
N GLU A 145 2.22 -19.92 -1.98
CA GLU A 145 1.13 -20.59 -1.27
C GLU A 145 0.66 -21.79 -2.09
N SER A 146 0.45 -22.94 -1.44
CA SER A 146 -0.22 -24.07 -2.08
C SER A 146 -1.72 -23.83 -2.09
N VAL A 147 -2.35 -24.12 -3.23
CA VAL A 147 -3.80 -23.99 -3.40
C VAL A 147 -4.35 -25.39 -3.65
N GLN A 148 -5.23 -25.82 -2.75
CA GLN A 148 -5.92 -27.11 -2.82
C GLN A 148 -7.22 -27.00 -3.61
N GLY A 149 -7.77 -28.14 -4.05
CA GLY A 149 -9.07 -28.20 -4.70
C GLY A 149 -9.04 -28.10 -6.24
N TYR A 150 -7.86 -28.21 -6.85
CA TYR A 150 -7.73 -28.31 -8.31
C TYR A 150 -7.67 -29.77 -8.74
N THR A 151 -8.46 -30.14 -9.75
CA THR A 151 -8.48 -31.49 -10.30
C THR A 151 -8.14 -31.45 -11.79
N THR A 152 -7.43 -32.48 -12.28
CA THR A 152 -7.20 -32.64 -13.73
C THR A 152 -8.47 -33.08 -14.44
N LYS A 153 -8.48 -33.04 -15.78
CA LYS A 153 -9.53 -33.66 -16.62
C LYS A 153 -9.77 -35.14 -16.26
N ALA A 154 -8.78 -35.83 -15.66
CA ALA A 154 -8.88 -37.21 -15.17
C ALA A 154 -9.40 -37.33 -13.71
N LYS A 155 -9.96 -36.26 -13.13
CA LYS A 155 -10.45 -36.19 -11.73
C LYS A 155 -9.40 -36.49 -10.66
N GLN A 156 -8.12 -36.33 -10.98
CA GLN A 156 -7.04 -36.47 -10.01
C GLN A 156 -6.78 -35.11 -9.34
N GLU A 157 -6.74 -35.08 -8.02
CA GLU A 157 -6.32 -33.87 -7.29
C GLU A 157 -4.86 -33.54 -7.60
N VAL A 158 -4.60 -32.27 -7.88
CA VAL A 158 -3.26 -31.73 -8.12
C VAL A 158 -3.02 -30.57 -7.17
N GLU A 159 -1.86 -30.59 -6.53
CA GLU A 159 -1.38 -29.45 -5.77
C GLU A 159 -0.82 -28.41 -6.75
N ILE A 160 -1.46 -27.23 -6.79
CA ILE A 160 -0.92 -26.08 -7.52
C ILE A 160 -0.33 -25.08 -6.54
N SER A 161 0.65 -24.30 -6.98
CA SER A 161 1.19 -23.20 -6.18
C SER A 161 0.91 -21.85 -6.83
N ARG A 162 0.53 -20.87 -6.02
CA ARG A 162 0.35 -19.48 -6.41
C ARG A 162 1.45 -18.63 -5.78
N ARG A 163 1.89 -17.61 -6.51
CA ARG A 163 2.85 -16.61 -6.02
C ARG A 163 2.44 -15.24 -6.52
N VAL A 164 2.51 -14.23 -5.64
CA VAL A 164 2.39 -12.82 -6.01
C VAL A 164 3.79 -12.22 -6.05
N THR A 165 4.09 -11.36 -7.02
CA THR A 165 5.38 -10.64 -7.10
C THR A 165 5.16 -9.14 -7.27
N LEU A 166 6.15 -8.33 -6.89
CA LEU A 166 6.10 -6.88 -7.06
C LEU A 166 6.51 -6.49 -8.48
N GLU A 167 5.62 -5.81 -9.21
CA GLU A 167 5.90 -5.29 -10.56
C GLU A 167 6.45 -3.87 -10.56
N LYS A 168 6.09 -3.06 -9.56
CA LYS A 168 6.53 -1.66 -9.45
C LYS A 168 6.79 -1.30 -8.00
N LEU A 169 7.84 -0.52 -7.79
CA LEU A 169 8.20 0.04 -6.49
C LEU A 169 7.86 1.55 -6.47
N PRO A 170 6.98 2.01 -5.56
CA PRO A 170 6.52 3.39 -5.57
C PRO A 170 7.62 4.35 -5.08
N PRO A 171 7.64 5.60 -5.55
CA PRO A 171 8.45 6.69 -4.98
C PRO A 171 8.30 6.85 -3.46
N LEU A 172 7.05 6.75 -2.97
CA LEU A 172 6.72 6.76 -1.56
C LEU A 172 5.95 5.49 -1.20
N LEU A 173 6.60 4.62 -0.43
CA LEU A 173 6.04 3.39 0.09
C LEU A 173 5.36 3.66 1.43
N VAL A 174 4.04 3.46 1.48
CA VAL A 174 3.26 3.52 2.72
C VAL A 174 2.97 2.09 3.17
N LEU A 175 3.38 1.75 4.39
CA LEU A 175 3.14 0.44 4.99
C LEU A 175 2.18 0.58 6.16
N HIS A 176 0.99 -0.02 6.03
CA HIS A 176 0.02 -0.12 7.10
C HIS A 176 0.24 -1.40 7.93
N LEU A 177 0.54 -1.23 9.22
CA LEU A 177 0.60 -2.31 10.19
C LEU A 177 -0.80 -2.59 10.73
N LYS A 178 -1.49 -3.60 10.16
CA LYS A 178 -2.88 -3.96 10.50
C LYS A 178 -2.97 -4.48 11.95
N ARG A 179 -3.16 -3.56 12.89
CA ARG A 179 -3.19 -3.86 14.32
C ARG A 179 -4.56 -4.22 14.83
N PHE A 180 -5.64 -3.82 14.15
CA PHE A 180 -6.98 -4.11 14.60
C PHE A 180 -7.48 -5.43 14.00
N VAL A 181 -7.79 -6.38 14.87
CA VAL A 181 -8.22 -7.73 14.53
C VAL A 181 -9.58 -7.96 15.17
N TYR A 182 -10.53 -8.49 14.40
CA TYR A 182 -11.84 -8.83 14.91
C TYR A 182 -11.88 -10.30 15.35
N GLU A 183 -12.12 -10.52 16.65
CA GLU A 183 -12.30 -11.85 17.22
C GLU A 183 -13.78 -12.11 17.51
N LYS A 184 -14.27 -13.31 17.17
CA LYS A 184 -15.70 -13.67 17.29
C LYS A 184 -16.27 -13.51 18.71
N THR A 185 -15.44 -13.71 19.73
CA THR A 185 -15.82 -13.69 21.15
C THR A 185 -15.51 -12.36 21.85
N GLY A 186 -14.60 -11.56 21.30
CA GLY A 186 -14.04 -10.38 21.96
C GLY A 186 -14.14 -9.08 21.17
N GLY A 187 -14.79 -9.08 20.01
CA GLY A 187 -14.93 -7.90 19.16
C GLY A 187 -13.59 -7.44 18.56
N CYS A 188 -13.49 -6.15 18.25
CA CYS A 188 -12.28 -5.55 17.70
C CYS A 188 -11.21 -5.37 18.79
N GLN A 189 -10.06 -6.02 18.64
CA GLN A 189 -8.93 -5.92 19.55
C GLN A 189 -7.69 -5.36 18.85
N LYS A 190 -6.91 -4.57 19.59
CA LYS A 190 -5.62 -4.07 19.11
C LYS A 190 -4.51 -5.08 19.40
N LEU A 191 -3.82 -5.50 18.36
CA LEU A 191 -2.61 -6.30 18.41
C LEU A 191 -1.42 -5.48 18.90
N ILE A 192 -1.10 -5.65 20.18
CA ILE A 192 0.09 -5.08 20.82
C ILE A 192 1.28 -6.01 20.57
N LYS A 193 1.76 -5.96 19.33
CA LYS A 193 2.95 -6.69 18.90
C LYS A 193 4.08 -5.72 18.55
N ASN A 194 5.27 -6.01 19.05
CA ASN A 194 6.46 -5.29 18.62
C ASN A 194 6.77 -5.64 17.16
N ILE A 195 6.81 -4.62 16.31
CA ILE A 195 7.25 -4.72 14.92
C ILE A 195 8.42 -3.77 14.78
N GLU A 196 9.61 -4.32 14.57
CA GLU A 196 10.83 -3.56 14.40
C GLU A 196 10.91 -3.06 12.96
N TYR A 197 11.04 -1.75 12.78
CA TYR A 197 11.14 -1.13 11.47
C TYR A 197 12.43 -0.30 11.39
N PRO A 198 13.31 -0.57 10.42
CA PRO A 198 14.56 0.17 10.29
C PRO A 198 14.33 1.55 9.67
N VAL A 199 15.28 2.45 9.86
CA VAL A 199 15.28 3.74 9.14
C VAL A 199 15.63 3.52 7.67
N ASP A 200 16.51 2.56 7.38
CA ASP A 200 16.87 2.16 6.03
C ASP A 200 16.21 0.81 5.69
N LEU A 201 15.32 0.82 4.71
CA LEU A 201 14.60 -0.37 4.24
C LEU A 201 15.07 -0.74 2.84
N GLU A 202 15.72 -1.89 2.69
CA GLU A 202 16.03 -2.47 1.37
C GLU A 202 15.04 -3.59 1.03
N ILE A 203 14.34 -3.45 -0.11
CA ILE A 203 13.46 -4.47 -0.67
C ILE A 203 14.30 -5.46 -1.48
N SER A 204 14.30 -6.74 -1.10
CA SER A 204 15.06 -7.77 -1.81
C SER A 204 14.63 -7.89 -3.28
N LYS A 205 15.61 -8.12 -4.17
CA LYS A 205 15.41 -8.30 -5.61
C LYS A 205 14.54 -9.52 -5.92
N GLU A 206 14.52 -10.50 -5.02
CA GLU A 206 13.72 -11.73 -5.14
C GLU A 206 12.22 -11.53 -4.92
N LEU A 207 11.82 -10.37 -4.39
CA LEU A 207 10.42 -9.97 -4.23
C LEU A 207 9.84 -9.40 -5.51
N LEU A 208 10.70 -9.02 -6.46
CA LEU A 208 10.32 -8.45 -7.74
C LEU A 208 9.99 -9.53 -8.77
N SER A 209 9.10 -9.20 -9.71
CA SER A 209 8.81 -10.07 -10.83
C SER A 209 10.07 -10.29 -11.69
N PRO A 210 10.21 -11.44 -12.38
CA PRO A 210 11.30 -11.67 -13.32
C PRO A 210 11.44 -10.58 -14.39
N ARG A 211 10.33 -9.92 -14.76
CA ARG A 211 10.26 -8.86 -15.78
C ARG A 211 10.97 -7.58 -15.34
N VAL A 212 10.88 -7.25 -14.05
CA VAL A 212 11.36 -5.96 -13.53
C VAL A 212 12.57 -6.09 -12.60
N LYS A 213 12.87 -7.30 -12.12
CA LYS A 213 13.97 -7.52 -11.16
C LYS A 213 15.30 -6.98 -11.66
N ASN A 214 15.64 -7.20 -12.94
CA ASN A 214 16.90 -6.75 -13.54
C ASN A 214 16.91 -5.26 -13.95
N LYS A 215 15.74 -4.60 -13.95
CA LYS A 215 15.60 -3.17 -14.25
C LYS A 215 15.67 -2.29 -13.00
N ASN A 216 15.56 -2.89 -11.81
CA ASN A 216 15.58 -2.18 -10.54
C ASN A 216 16.95 -2.32 -9.85
N PHE A 217 17.76 -1.27 -9.96
CA PHE A 217 19.02 -1.16 -9.22
C PHE A 217 18.78 -1.03 -7.72
N LYS A 218 19.84 -1.17 -6.92
CA LYS A 218 19.75 -1.09 -5.45
C LYS A 218 19.11 0.22 -4.98
N CYS A 219 19.46 1.36 -5.59
CA CYS A 219 18.87 2.66 -5.27
C CYS A 219 17.34 2.71 -5.49
N HIS A 220 16.81 2.00 -6.48
CA HIS A 220 15.36 1.91 -6.72
C HIS A 220 14.65 0.96 -5.73
N ARG A 221 15.39 0.18 -4.94
CA ARG A 221 14.86 -0.78 -3.97
C ARG A 221 15.15 -0.38 -2.52
N THR A 222 15.89 0.70 -2.32
CA THR A 222 16.27 1.19 -1.00
C THR A 222 15.41 2.40 -0.66
N TYR A 223 14.97 2.47 0.58
CA TYR A 223 14.09 3.49 1.09
C TYR A 223 14.56 4.02 2.44
N TRP A 224 14.27 5.30 2.71
CA TRP A 224 14.46 5.93 4.00
C TRP A 224 13.12 6.21 4.66
N LEU A 225 13.00 5.90 5.94
CA LEU A 225 11.85 6.26 6.75
C LEU A 225 11.78 7.78 6.86
N VAL A 226 10.65 8.35 6.46
CA VAL A 226 10.42 9.81 6.45
C VAL A 226 9.28 10.24 7.37
N ALA A 227 8.39 9.32 7.75
CA ALA A 227 7.38 9.59 8.76
C ALA A 227 6.87 8.30 9.40
N VAL A 228 6.44 8.40 10.66
CA VAL A 228 5.70 7.36 11.36
C VAL A 228 4.43 7.96 11.96
N VAL A 229 3.28 7.34 11.69
CA VAL A 229 2.03 7.63 12.41
C VAL A 229 1.87 6.56 13.47
N TYR A 230 1.68 6.97 14.71
CA TYR A 230 1.46 6.06 15.83
C TYR A 230 0.02 6.11 16.30
N HIS A 231 -0.48 4.96 16.73
CA HIS A 231 -1.74 4.85 17.45
C HIS A 231 -1.47 4.59 18.94
N HIS A 232 -2.08 5.40 19.80
CA HIS A 232 -2.03 5.28 21.26
C HIS A 232 -3.28 4.59 21.81
N GLY A 233 -3.16 3.90 22.95
CA GLY A 233 -4.29 3.20 23.57
C GLY A 233 -4.69 1.89 22.89
N ASN A 234 -5.71 1.21 23.44
CA ASN A 234 -6.04 -0.18 23.12
C ASN A 234 -7.29 -0.35 22.24
N SER A 235 -8.12 0.68 22.08
CA SER A 235 -9.35 0.61 21.29
C SER A 235 -9.13 1.16 19.87
N ALA A 236 -9.84 0.59 18.90
CA ALA A 236 -9.91 1.13 17.53
C ALA A 236 -10.72 2.43 17.43
N THR A 237 -11.62 2.65 18.39
CA THR A 237 -12.53 3.81 18.45
C THR A 237 -12.17 4.78 19.58
N GLY A 238 -11.08 4.49 20.30
CA GLY A 238 -10.62 5.20 21.49
C GLY A 238 -9.10 5.14 21.61
N GLY A 239 -8.42 6.16 21.12
CA GLY A 239 -6.98 6.33 21.04
C GLY A 239 -6.58 7.75 20.63
N GLN A 240 -5.30 8.06 20.68
CA GLN A 240 -4.76 9.30 20.14
C GLN A 240 -3.82 8.94 18.99
N SER A 241 -3.71 9.80 17.98
CA SER A 241 -2.71 9.66 16.94
C SER A 241 -1.62 10.71 17.11
N THR A 242 -0.36 10.29 17.05
CA THR A 242 0.78 11.23 16.99
C THR A 242 1.63 10.89 15.79
N THR A 243 2.37 11.86 15.28
CA THR A 243 3.23 11.64 14.11
C THR A 243 4.66 12.05 14.40
N ASP A 244 5.60 11.23 13.94
CA ASP A 244 7.02 11.58 13.95
C ASP A 244 7.51 11.73 12.50
N PRO A 245 7.51 12.94 11.90
CA PRO A 245 8.11 13.18 10.59
C PRO A 245 9.60 13.54 10.67
N PHE A 246 10.35 13.18 9.63
CA PHE A 246 11.71 13.64 9.43
C PHE A 246 11.73 14.98 8.69
N GLN A 247 12.30 16.01 9.33
CA GLN A 247 12.37 17.36 8.78
C GLN A 247 13.74 17.61 8.14
N ILE A 248 13.78 17.64 6.80
CA ILE A 248 15.01 17.79 6.00
C ILE A 248 15.80 19.04 6.42
N GLY A 249 15.15 20.19 6.57
CA GLY A 249 15.82 21.45 6.94
C GLY A 249 16.46 21.44 8.34
N LEU A 250 16.03 20.54 9.23
CA LEU A 250 16.62 20.35 10.55
C LEU A 250 17.59 19.17 10.59
N ASN A 251 17.58 18.33 9.54
CA ASN A 251 18.21 17.03 9.51
C ASN A 251 17.89 16.21 10.78
N GLY A 252 16.60 16.17 11.15
CA GLY A 252 16.18 15.60 12.43
C GLY A 252 14.68 15.28 12.48
N TRP A 253 14.32 14.51 13.50
CA TRP A 253 12.95 14.04 13.71
C TRP A 253 12.16 15.00 14.60
N LEU A 254 10.89 15.19 14.24
CA LEU A 254 9.92 15.89 15.07
C LEU A 254 8.96 14.87 15.66
N ARG A 255 8.38 15.20 16.82
CA ARG A 255 7.15 14.60 17.31
C ARG A 255 6.08 15.66 17.32
N ILE A 256 5.02 15.41 16.57
CA ILE A 256 3.83 16.24 16.47
C ILE A 256 2.71 15.50 17.19
N ASP A 257 2.26 16.12 18.27
CA ASP A 257 1.16 15.69 19.14
C ASP A 257 0.19 16.87 19.23
N ASP A 258 -0.70 16.92 18.24
CA ASP A 258 -1.57 18.06 17.95
C ASP A 258 -0.81 19.39 17.92
N GLN A 259 -1.10 20.28 18.87
CA GLN A 259 -0.45 21.60 19.01
C GLN A 259 1.00 21.53 19.51
N THR A 260 1.46 20.37 19.98
CA THR A 260 2.78 20.19 20.57
C THR A 260 3.77 19.67 19.54
N VAL A 261 4.85 20.42 19.31
CA VAL A 261 5.95 20.01 18.43
C VAL A 261 7.24 19.92 19.22
N LYS A 262 7.91 18.77 19.17
CA LYS A 262 9.18 18.52 19.88
C LYS A 262 10.23 17.93 18.95
N VAL A 263 11.48 18.37 19.06
CA VAL A 263 12.62 17.66 18.44
C VAL A 263 12.83 16.36 19.20
N ILE A 264 12.97 15.26 18.48
CA ILE A 264 13.29 13.95 19.06
C ILE A 264 14.49 13.34 18.31
N ASN A 265 15.17 12.42 18.98
CA ASN A 265 16.25 11.66 18.37
C ASN A 265 15.69 10.44 17.61
N GLN A 266 16.42 10.00 16.58
CA GLN A 266 16.05 8.81 15.79
C GLN A 266 15.82 7.57 16.66
N TYR A 267 16.60 7.37 17.72
CA TYR A 267 16.39 6.24 18.64
C TYR A 267 15.00 6.26 19.29
N GLN A 268 14.40 7.44 19.52
CA GLN A 268 13.07 7.57 20.12
C GLN A 268 11.94 7.30 19.12
N VAL A 269 12.24 7.35 17.82
CA VAL A 269 11.31 7.02 16.74
C VAL A 269 11.17 5.51 16.67
N VAL A 270 12.29 4.80 16.48
CA VAL A 270 12.30 3.35 16.29
C VAL A 270 12.16 2.54 17.58
N LYS A 271 12.32 3.16 18.76
CA LYS A 271 12.16 2.48 20.05
C LYS A 271 10.72 2.01 20.23
N PRO A 272 10.49 0.70 20.47
CA PRO A 272 9.16 0.19 20.68
C PRO A 272 8.62 0.56 22.06
N THR A 273 7.32 0.85 22.10
CA THR A 273 6.56 1.17 23.31
C THR A 273 5.17 0.55 23.21
N ALA A 274 4.71 -0.10 24.28
CA ALA A 274 3.38 -0.75 24.28
C ALA A 274 2.24 0.28 24.15
N GLU A 275 2.40 1.46 24.77
CA GLU A 275 1.41 2.54 24.78
C GLU A 275 1.30 3.24 23.42
N ARG A 276 2.40 3.29 22.66
CA ARG A 276 2.49 3.96 21.36
C ARG A 276 3.04 2.99 20.31
N THR A 277 2.14 2.45 19.50
CA THR A 277 2.50 1.48 18.47
C THR A 277 2.49 2.12 17.10
N ALA A 278 3.55 1.93 16.30
CA ALA A 278 3.59 2.41 14.93
C ALA A 278 2.44 1.81 14.12
N TYR A 279 1.70 2.63 13.39
CA TYR A 279 0.50 2.24 12.66
C TYR A 279 0.67 2.39 11.14
N LEU A 280 1.18 3.55 10.71
CA LEU A 280 1.59 3.79 9.31
C LEU A 280 3.08 4.14 9.28
N LEU A 281 3.82 3.52 8.36
CA LEU A 281 5.21 3.83 8.08
C LEU A 281 5.32 4.42 6.68
N TYR A 282 6.01 5.55 6.54
CA TYR A 282 6.25 6.21 5.26
C TYR A 282 7.72 6.12 4.92
N TYR A 283 8.00 5.49 3.79
CA TYR A 283 9.33 5.23 3.27
C TYR A 283 9.49 5.92 1.93
N ARG A 284 10.49 6.80 1.77
CA ARG A 284 10.81 7.46 0.50
C ARG A 284 11.99 6.76 -0.17
N ARG A 285 11.89 6.52 -1.47
CA ARG A 285 12.96 5.89 -2.25
C ARG A 285 14.20 6.79 -2.30
N VAL A 286 15.38 6.21 -2.15
CA VAL A 286 16.64 6.98 -1.95
C VAL A 286 17.14 7.69 -3.20
N ASP A 287 16.76 7.25 -4.40
CA ASP A 287 17.09 7.88 -5.69
C ASP A 287 16.35 9.20 -5.93
N LEU A 288 15.44 9.58 -5.03
CA LEU A 288 14.64 10.79 -5.14
C LEU A 288 15.14 11.93 -4.25
N VAL A 289 16.24 11.74 -3.51
CA VAL A 289 16.81 12.73 -2.58
C VAL A 289 18.02 13.41 -3.20
#